data_AF-A0A946TK26-F1
#
_entry.id   AF-A0A946TK26-F1
#
_cell.length_a   1.000
_cell.length_b   1.000
_cell.length_c   1.000
_cell.angle_alpha   90.00
_cell.angle_beta   90.00
_cell.angle_gamma   90.00
#
_symmetry.space_group_name_H-M   'P 1'
#
loop_
_entity.id
_entity.type
_entity.pdbx_description
1 polymer ?
#
loop_
_entity_poly.entity_id
_entity_poly.type
_entity_poly.pdbx_seq_one_letter_code
_entity_poly.pdbx_strand_id
1 'polypeptide(L)'
;MVLSIFGVMIGGISQGEDAVKYNGIYFRADGGSYLFDVDGVQYRIMNGPTEVEGFYEDLHSEFINDLRGNERFYFDVSDVSSGKVISNLYSNLARVRPISLACDEENKQEEGCLDKPIKSCGDDFLLGFEVSEEKVISYESKCLIVKGSSGYLGGISDVMIMAYAGVFDE
;
A
#
# COMPACT_ATOMS: atom_id res chain seq x y z
N MET A 1 10.12 -16.14 44.12
CA MET A 1 9.04 -16.91 43.46
C MET A 1 8.42 -16.00 42.42
N VAL A 2 8.90 -16.09 41.18
CA VAL A 2 8.31 -15.39 40.04
C VAL A 2 7.59 -16.46 39.25
N LEU A 3 6.27 -16.44 39.28
CA LEU A 3 5.41 -17.32 38.49
C LEU A 3 5.46 -16.81 37.05
N SER A 4 6.37 -17.36 36.24
CA SER A 4 6.30 -17.25 34.79
C SER A 4 5.07 -18.00 34.31
N ILE A 5 4.08 -17.24 33.85
CA ILE A 5 2.93 -17.77 33.12
C ILE A 5 3.48 -18.17 31.74
N PHE A 6 3.84 -19.44 31.61
CA PHE A 6 3.99 -20.07 30.30
C PHE A 6 2.61 -20.14 29.65
N GLY A 7 2.39 -19.29 28.66
CA GLY A 7 1.24 -19.40 27.76
C GLY A 7 1.31 -20.74 27.02
N VAL A 8 0.36 -21.61 27.34
CA VAL A 8 0.15 -22.90 26.68
C VAL A 8 -0.46 -22.63 25.30
N MET A 9 0.27 -22.93 24.22
CA MET A 9 -0.30 -23.03 22.87
C MET A 9 -0.90 -24.44 22.70
N ILE A 10 -2.20 -24.57 22.92
CA ILE A 10 -3.01 -25.70 22.40
C ILE A 10 -3.89 -25.13 21.30
N GLY A 11 -3.73 -25.65 20.08
CA GLY A 11 -4.57 -25.28 18.94
C GLY A 11 -4.03 -25.79 17.61
N GLY A 12 -4.02 -27.12 17.45
CA GLY A 12 -3.83 -27.73 16.14
C GLY A 12 -5.02 -27.42 15.24
N ILE A 13 -4.78 -26.62 14.20
CA ILE A 13 -5.53 -26.61 12.96
C ILE A 13 -4.45 -26.80 11.90
N SER A 14 -4.60 -27.78 11.02
CA SER A 14 -3.66 -28.07 9.94
C SER A 14 -3.37 -26.80 9.14
N GLN A 15 -2.24 -26.13 9.42
CA GLN A 15 -1.71 -25.08 8.57
C GLN A 15 -1.24 -25.77 7.29
N GLY A 16 -1.97 -25.53 6.19
CA GLY A 16 -1.42 -25.77 4.87
C GLY A 16 -0.06 -25.08 4.76
N GLU A 17 0.90 -25.78 4.16
CA GLU A 17 2.35 -25.57 4.30
C GLU A 17 2.89 -24.21 3.78
N ASP A 18 2.05 -23.25 3.39
CA ASP A 18 2.46 -22.01 2.71
C ASP A 18 2.06 -20.71 3.45
N ALA A 19 1.87 -20.76 4.77
CA ALA A 19 1.56 -19.57 5.57
C ALA A 19 2.80 -18.98 6.26
N VAL A 20 3.14 -17.72 5.95
CA VAL A 20 4.19 -16.94 6.60
C VAL A 20 3.58 -16.08 7.71
N LYS A 21 4.12 -16.13 8.93
CA LYS A 21 3.71 -15.26 10.03
C LYS A 21 4.63 -14.04 10.11
N TYR A 22 4.06 -12.83 10.07
CA TYR A 22 4.79 -11.55 10.16
C TYR A 22 3.97 -10.56 10.98
N ASN A 23 4.59 -9.90 11.97
CA ASN A 23 3.93 -8.97 12.91
C ASN A 23 2.58 -9.46 13.45
N GLY A 24 2.53 -10.73 13.86
CA GLY A 24 1.31 -11.35 14.41
C GLY A 24 0.25 -11.76 13.36
N ILE A 25 0.40 -11.37 12.10
CA ILE A 25 -0.53 -11.63 11.00
C ILE A 25 -0.04 -12.80 10.15
N TYR A 26 -0.97 -13.60 9.65
CA TYR A 26 -0.68 -14.73 8.76
C TYR A 26 -0.91 -14.36 7.30
N PHE A 27 0.13 -14.52 6.50
CA PHE A 27 0.14 -14.32 5.06
C PHE A 27 0.15 -15.69 4.37
N ARG A 28 -0.80 -15.94 3.47
CA ARG A 28 -0.93 -17.20 2.74
C ARG A 28 -0.61 -16.98 1.28
N ALA A 29 0.25 -17.81 0.70
CA ALA A 29 0.49 -17.76 -0.74
C ALA A 29 -0.81 -18.06 -1.52
N ASP A 30 -1.06 -17.28 -2.57
CA ASP A 30 -2.21 -17.45 -3.48
C ASP A 30 -1.81 -17.00 -4.89
N GLY A 31 -1.55 -17.97 -5.78
CA GLY A 31 -1.39 -17.72 -7.21
C GLY A 31 -0.28 -16.72 -7.59
N GLY A 32 0.84 -16.70 -6.85
CA GLY A 32 1.95 -15.76 -7.07
C GLY A 32 1.80 -14.41 -6.35
N SER A 33 0.95 -14.37 -5.32
CA SER A 33 0.78 -13.24 -4.40
C SER A 33 0.57 -13.78 -2.97
N TYR A 34 0.42 -12.90 -2.00
CA TYR A 34 0.11 -13.24 -0.62
C TYR A 34 -1.20 -12.59 -0.18
N LEU A 35 -2.07 -13.40 0.43
CA LEU A 35 -3.30 -12.96 1.06
C LEU A 35 -3.11 -12.87 2.57
N PHE A 36 -3.65 -11.81 3.17
CA PHE A 36 -3.72 -11.68 4.62
C PHE A 36 -5.03 -11.00 5.03
N ASP A 37 -5.45 -11.25 6.25
CA ASP A 37 -6.72 -10.76 6.79
C ASP A 37 -6.44 -9.94 8.05
N VAL A 38 -6.97 -8.71 8.11
CA VAL A 38 -6.95 -7.85 9.31
C VAL A 38 -8.37 -7.36 9.57
N ASP A 39 -8.88 -7.59 10.77
CA ASP A 39 -10.23 -7.20 11.20
C ASP A 39 -11.36 -7.61 10.23
N GLY A 40 -11.21 -8.78 9.60
CA GLY A 40 -12.19 -9.33 8.66
C GLY A 40 -12.11 -8.74 7.24
N VAL A 41 -11.14 -7.86 6.97
CA VAL A 41 -10.83 -7.38 5.62
C VAL A 41 -9.65 -8.18 5.05
N GLN A 42 -9.86 -8.75 3.87
CA GLN A 42 -8.81 -9.44 3.14
C GLN A 42 -8.06 -8.47 2.22
N TYR A 43 -6.74 -8.51 2.32
CA TYR A 43 -5.80 -7.79 1.48
C TYR A 43 -4.94 -8.77 0.66
N ARG A 44 -4.39 -8.27 -0.45
CA ARG A 44 -3.51 -8.99 -1.36
C ARG A 44 -2.29 -8.13 -1.68
N ILE A 45 -1.11 -8.68 -1.47
CA ILE A 45 0.17 -8.08 -1.86
C ILE A 45 0.91 -9.01 -2.81
N MET A 46 1.71 -8.47 -3.71
CA MET A 46 2.39 -9.27 -4.73
C MET A 46 3.67 -9.93 -4.20
N ASN A 47 4.39 -9.23 -3.33
CA ASN A 47 5.62 -9.69 -2.71
C ASN A 47 5.36 -10.13 -1.26
N GLY A 48 6.20 -11.01 -0.73
CA GLY A 48 6.10 -11.49 0.64
C GLY A 48 6.39 -10.40 1.67
N PRO A 49 5.82 -10.50 2.90
CA PRO A 49 5.94 -9.43 3.90
C PRO A 49 7.40 -9.12 4.31
N THR A 50 8.28 -10.14 4.31
CA THR A 50 9.72 -9.96 4.60
C THR A 50 10.51 -9.41 3.41
N GLU A 51 10.01 -9.55 2.18
CA GLU A 51 10.69 -9.04 0.98
C GLU A 51 10.53 -7.54 0.84
N VAL A 52 9.47 -6.99 1.42
CA VAL A 52 9.11 -5.58 1.31
C VAL A 52 9.35 -4.78 2.59
N GLU A 53 9.80 -5.40 3.68
CA GLU A 53 9.97 -4.71 4.98
C GLU A 53 10.88 -3.48 4.89
N GLY A 54 11.97 -3.55 4.11
CA GLY A 54 12.90 -2.44 3.96
C GLY A 54 12.30 -1.21 3.29
N PHE A 55 11.20 -1.36 2.56
CA PHE A 55 10.50 -0.24 1.93
C PHE A 55 9.62 0.53 2.92
N TYR A 56 9.31 -0.05 4.09
CA TYR A 56 8.55 0.67 5.13
C TYR A 56 9.36 1.83 5.70
N GLU A 57 10.67 1.67 5.82
CA GLU A 57 11.58 2.75 6.26
C GLU A 57 11.65 3.92 5.26
N ASP A 58 11.37 3.66 3.98
CA ASP A 58 11.31 4.70 2.93
C ASP A 58 10.03 5.55 3.02
N LEU A 59 8.99 5.08 3.75
CA LEU A 59 7.73 5.81 3.89
C LEU A 59 7.76 6.74 5.10
N HIS A 60 7.46 8.02 4.87
CA HIS A 60 7.34 9.01 5.94
C HIS A 60 6.22 8.62 6.93
N SER A 61 6.47 8.72 8.23
CA SER A 61 5.44 8.43 9.25
C SER A 61 4.22 9.35 9.16
N GLU A 62 4.44 10.62 8.76
CA GLU A 62 3.37 11.56 8.46
C GLU A 62 2.48 11.06 7.32
N PHE A 63 3.09 10.53 6.26
CA PHE A 63 2.38 9.92 5.15
C PHE A 63 1.52 8.72 5.61
N ILE A 64 2.05 7.83 6.44
CA ILE A 64 1.28 6.69 6.96
C ILE A 64 0.08 7.16 7.79
N ASN A 65 0.28 8.18 8.63
CA ASN A 65 -0.81 8.77 9.42
C ASN A 65 -1.89 9.36 8.51
N ASP A 66 -1.50 10.09 7.47
CA ASP A 66 -2.44 10.66 6.50
C ASP A 66 -3.14 9.57 5.66
N LEU A 67 -2.42 8.53 5.25
CA LEU A 67 -2.95 7.36 4.53
C LEU A 67 -4.00 6.62 5.36
N ARG A 68 -3.89 6.62 6.69
CA ARG A 68 -4.92 6.03 7.57
C ARG A 68 -5.98 7.02 7.99
N GLY A 69 -5.67 8.31 8.13
CA GLY A 69 -6.56 9.32 8.69
C GLY A 69 -7.48 10.03 7.71
N ASN A 70 -7.07 10.22 6.44
CA ASN A 70 -7.86 11.01 5.49
C ASN A 70 -9.04 10.22 4.91
N GLU A 71 -10.19 10.87 4.77
CA GLU A 71 -11.44 10.21 4.36
C GLU A 71 -11.48 9.83 2.87
N ARG A 72 -10.67 10.47 2.03
CA ARG A 72 -10.63 10.24 0.59
C ARG A 72 -9.22 10.45 0.04
N PHE A 73 -8.86 9.62 -0.93
CA PHE A 73 -7.59 9.70 -1.64
C PHE A 73 -7.79 9.70 -3.14
N TYR A 74 -6.85 10.32 -3.84
CA TYR A 74 -6.78 10.32 -5.29
C TYR A 74 -5.52 9.61 -5.77
N PHE A 75 -5.65 8.74 -6.77
CA PHE A 75 -4.50 8.24 -7.53
C PHE A 75 -4.33 9.10 -8.76
N ASP A 76 -3.15 9.70 -8.90
CA ASP A 76 -2.75 10.32 -10.15
C ASP A 76 -2.47 9.23 -11.19
N VAL A 77 -3.17 9.29 -12.32
CA VAL A 77 -3.05 8.33 -13.42
C VAL A 77 -2.37 8.91 -14.66
N SER A 78 -1.69 10.05 -14.51
CA SER A 78 -0.98 10.71 -15.60
C SER A 78 0.11 9.81 -16.20
N ASP A 79 0.87 9.10 -15.35
CA ASP A 79 1.78 8.05 -15.84
C ASP A 79 1.06 6.71 -16.06
N VAL A 80 0.70 6.45 -17.31
CA VAL A 80 0.07 5.19 -17.74
C VAL A 80 0.91 3.94 -17.45
N SER A 81 2.24 4.07 -17.36
CA SER A 81 3.14 2.95 -17.11
C SER A 81 3.04 2.42 -15.67
N SER A 82 2.54 3.26 -14.76
CA SER A 82 2.26 2.92 -13.36
C SER A 82 0.91 2.24 -13.13
N GLY A 83 0.13 1.98 -14.20
CA GLY A 83 -1.23 1.44 -14.09
C GLY A 83 -1.35 0.13 -13.28
N LYS A 84 -0.32 -0.73 -13.26
CA LYS A 84 -0.33 -1.95 -12.44
C LYS A 84 -0.28 -1.65 -10.94
N VAL A 85 0.54 -0.67 -10.54
CA VAL A 85 0.71 -0.26 -9.14
C VAL A 85 -0.58 0.39 -8.64
N ILE A 86 -1.15 1.30 -9.44
CA ILE A 86 -2.42 1.95 -9.15
C ILE A 86 -3.55 0.92 -9.04
N SER A 87 -3.60 -0.06 -9.95
CA SER A 87 -4.59 -1.14 -9.90
C SER A 87 -4.46 -1.99 -8.64
N ASN A 88 -3.23 -2.34 -8.22
CA ASN A 88 -2.98 -3.09 -6.99
C ASN A 88 -3.53 -2.34 -5.77
N LEU A 89 -3.14 -1.07 -5.60
CA LEU A 89 -3.59 -0.20 -4.52
C LEU A 89 -5.10 -0.01 -4.54
N TYR A 90 -5.68 0.30 -5.70
CA TYR A 90 -7.12 0.50 -5.85
C TYR A 90 -7.90 -0.75 -5.47
N SER A 91 -7.48 -1.93 -5.95
CA SER A 91 -8.18 -3.20 -5.69
C SER A 91 -8.23 -3.59 -4.21
N ASN A 92 -7.21 -3.19 -3.45
CA ASN A 92 -7.09 -3.40 -2.01
C ASN A 92 -7.85 -2.34 -1.21
N LEU A 93 -7.61 -1.07 -1.51
CA LEU A 93 -8.02 0.03 -0.65
C LEU A 93 -9.42 0.59 -0.98
N ALA A 94 -9.90 0.47 -2.23
CA ALA A 94 -11.21 0.99 -2.62
C ALA A 94 -12.39 0.27 -1.94
N ARG A 95 -12.14 -0.91 -1.35
CA ARG A 95 -13.14 -1.68 -0.60
C ARG A 95 -13.41 -1.14 0.80
N VAL A 96 -12.42 -0.43 1.36
CA VAL A 96 -12.40 0.06 2.74
C VAL A 96 -12.44 1.59 2.80
N ARG A 97 -12.18 2.27 1.68
CA ARG A 97 -12.20 3.73 1.60
C ARG A 97 -12.59 4.26 0.23
N PRO A 98 -13.26 5.43 0.14
CA PRO A 98 -13.45 6.12 -1.13
C PRO A 98 -12.11 6.51 -1.77
N ILE A 99 -11.87 5.98 -2.97
CA ILE A 99 -10.71 6.30 -3.80
C ILE A 99 -11.21 6.74 -5.17
N SER A 100 -10.57 7.74 -5.74
CA SER A 100 -10.87 8.20 -7.10
C SER A 100 -9.60 8.32 -7.93
N LEU A 101 -9.71 8.03 -9.21
CA LEU A 101 -8.64 8.33 -10.16
C LEU A 101 -8.73 9.82 -10.49
N ALA A 102 -7.59 10.47 -10.60
CA ALA A 102 -7.44 11.89 -10.90
C ALA A 102 -6.22 12.11 -11.79
N CYS A 103 -6.06 13.33 -12.28
CA CYS A 103 -4.79 13.80 -12.82
C CYS A 103 -4.35 15.05 -12.09
N ASP A 104 -3.07 15.34 -12.15
CA ASP A 104 -2.54 16.61 -11.67
C ASP A 104 -2.82 17.76 -12.66
N GLU A 105 -2.49 18.98 -12.24
CA GLU A 105 -2.63 20.19 -13.06
C GLU A 105 -1.66 20.23 -14.26
N GLU A 106 -0.52 19.56 -14.16
CA GLU A 106 0.50 19.53 -15.21
C GLU A 106 0.04 18.70 -16.41
N ASN A 107 -0.68 17.60 -16.15
CA ASN A 107 -1.11 16.61 -17.14
C ASN A 107 -2.59 16.74 -17.54
N LYS A 108 -3.30 17.78 -17.08
CA LYS A 108 -4.74 17.98 -17.36
C LYS A 108 -5.16 18.01 -18.83
N GLN A 109 -4.21 18.22 -19.75
CA GLN A 109 -4.46 18.25 -21.20
C GLN A 109 -4.17 16.91 -21.89
N GLU A 110 -3.61 15.93 -21.16
CA GLU A 110 -3.36 14.61 -21.70
C GLU A 110 -4.68 13.86 -21.96
N GLU A 111 -4.71 13.05 -23.01
CA GLU A 111 -5.92 12.31 -23.42
C GLU A 111 -6.49 11.46 -22.26
N GLY A 112 -5.61 10.86 -21.45
CA GLY A 112 -5.97 10.07 -20.27
C GLY A 112 -6.62 10.87 -19.13
N CYS A 113 -6.55 12.20 -19.17
CA CYS A 113 -6.97 13.09 -18.10
C CYS A 113 -8.23 13.91 -18.43
N LEU A 114 -8.68 13.92 -19.68
CA LEU A 114 -9.80 14.77 -20.14
C LEU A 114 -11.12 14.50 -19.42
N ASP A 115 -11.33 13.29 -18.90
CA ASP A 115 -12.54 12.87 -18.19
C ASP A 115 -12.35 12.72 -16.67
N LYS A 116 -11.18 13.10 -16.15
CA LYS A 116 -10.80 12.89 -14.75
C LYS A 116 -10.85 14.19 -13.96
N PRO A 117 -11.17 14.13 -12.65
CA PRO A 117 -11.02 15.28 -11.79
C PRO A 117 -9.55 15.71 -11.79
N ILE A 118 -9.32 17.02 -11.97
CA ILE A 118 -7.99 17.60 -11.82
C ILE A 118 -7.79 17.94 -10.34
N LYS A 119 -6.63 17.53 -9.81
CA LYS A 119 -6.29 17.58 -8.40
C LYS A 119 -4.92 18.21 -8.21
N SER A 120 -4.72 18.87 -7.07
CA SER A 120 -3.46 19.52 -6.74
C SER A 120 -3.04 19.18 -5.32
N CYS A 121 -1.73 19.19 -5.09
CA CYS A 121 -1.16 19.08 -3.75
C CYS A 121 -1.68 20.20 -2.84
N GLY A 122 -1.88 19.88 -1.56
CA GLY A 122 -2.38 20.79 -0.53
C GLY A 122 -3.86 20.60 -0.20
N ASP A 123 -4.73 20.73 -1.21
CA ASP A 123 -6.19 20.61 -1.03
C ASP A 123 -6.65 19.16 -0.97
N ASP A 124 -5.98 18.29 -1.71
CA ASP A 124 -6.32 16.88 -1.85
C ASP A 124 -5.13 15.99 -1.48
N PHE A 125 -5.43 14.81 -0.91
CA PHE A 125 -4.42 13.79 -0.72
C PHE A 125 -4.26 12.97 -1.99
N LEU A 126 -3.15 13.19 -2.68
CA LEU A 126 -2.87 12.69 -4.03
C LEU A 126 -1.65 11.78 -3.99
N LEU A 127 -1.76 10.66 -4.69
CA LEU A 127 -0.75 9.61 -4.76
C LEU A 127 -0.34 9.42 -6.22
N GLY A 128 0.87 9.85 -6.57
CA GLY A 128 1.46 9.70 -7.90
C GLY A 128 2.57 8.68 -7.93
N PHE A 129 2.62 7.91 -9.02
CA PHE A 129 3.62 6.87 -9.23
C PHE A 129 4.18 7.02 -10.64
N GLU A 130 5.50 7.06 -10.78
CA GLU A 130 6.17 7.22 -12.07
C GLU A 130 7.25 6.17 -12.29
N VAL A 131 7.27 5.54 -13.47
CA VAL A 131 8.36 4.63 -13.81
C VAL A 131 9.61 5.43 -14.18
N SER A 132 10.70 5.22 -13.44
CA SER A 132 11.95 5.93 -13.60
C SER A 132 13.17 5.06 -13.29
N GLU A 133 14.35 5.45 -13.80
CA GLU A 133 15.62 4.89 -13.37
C GLU A 133 16.03 5.39 -11.97
N GLU A 134 15.54 6.57 -11.58
CA GLU A 134 15.76 7.16 -10.26
C GLU A 134 14.77 6.61 -9.24
N LYS A 135 15.26 6.33 -8.03
CA LYS A 135 14.41 5.98 -6.88
C LYS A 135 14.18 7.23 -6.05
N VAL A 136 12.95 7.72 -6.06
CA VAL A 136 12.56 8.92 -5.33
C VAL A 136 11.26 8.65 -4.60
N ILE A 137 11.20 9.00 -3.32
CA ILE A 137 9.95 9.16 -2.59
C ILE A 137 9.95 10.59 -2.06
N SER A 138 8.93 11.34 -2.41
CA SER A 138 8.70 12.66 -1.84
C SER A 138 7.30 12.72 -1.27
N TYR A 139 7.20 13.13 -0.02
CA TYR A 139 5.92 13.42 0.62
C TYR A 139 5.89 14.86 1.09
N GLU A 140 5.09 15.70 0.43
CA GLU A 140 4.93 17.10 0.80
C GLU A 140 3.49 17.54 0.58
N SER A 141 2.93 18.29 1.54
CA SER A 141 1.59 18.89 1.42
C SER A 141 0.51 17.90 0.95
N LYS A 142 0.45 16.71 1.57
CA LYS A 142 -0.50 15.62 1.25
C LYS A 142 -0.32 14.97 -0.12
N CYS A 143 0.78 15.24 -0.82
CA CYS A 143 1.13 14.55 -2.04
C CYS A 143 2.26 13.57 -1.80
N LEU A 144 2.01 12.30 -2.10
CA LEU A 144 3.09 11.32 -2.25
C LEU A 144 3.40 11.17 -3.74
N ILE A 145 4.65 11.39 -4.12
CA ILE A 145 5.17 11.03 -5.44
C ILE A 145 6.25 9.97 -5.26
N VAL A 146 6.09 8.83 -5.94
CA VAL A 146 7.04 7.72 -5.91
C VAL A 146 7.55 7.48 -7.32
N LYS A 147 8.86 7.61 -7.52
CA LYS A 147 9.53 7.30 -8.78
C LYS A 147 10.44 6.09 -8.62
N GLY A 148 10.47 5.22 -9.63
CA GLY A 148 11.42 4.11 -9.66
C GLY A 148 11.03 3.01 -10.64
N SER A 149 11.80 1.91 -10.61
CA SER A 149 11.51 0.76 -11.46
C SER A 149 10.16 0.12 -11.07
N SER A 150 9.52 -0.60 -11.99
CA SER A 150 8.24 -1.26 -11.69
C SER A 150 8.29 -2.19 -10.48
N GLY A 151 9.43 -2.83 -10.22
CA GLY A 151 9.62 -3.66 -9.02
C GLY A 151 9.70 -2.82 -7.74
N TYR A 152 10.36 -1.66 -7.78
CA TYR A 152 10.42 -0.73 -6.66
C TYR A 152 9.03 -0.17 -6.32
N LEU A 153 8.31 0.31 -7.34
CA LEU A 153 6.93 0.81 -7.16
C LEU A 153 5.99 -0.29 -6.65
N GLY A 154 6.16 -1.53 -7.13
CA GLY A 154 5.43 -2.69 -6.63
C GLY A 154 5.66 -2.94 -5.13
N GLY A 155 6.93 -2.94 -4.70
CA GLY A 155 7.29 -3.08 -3.28
C GLY A 155 6.69 -1.97 -2.41
N ILE A 156 6.80 -0.72 -2.84
CA ILE A 156 6.17 0.42 -2.16
C ILE A 156 4.65 0.25 -2.07
N SER A 157 4.00 -0.19 -3.14
CA SER A 157 2.56 -0.41 -3.15
C SER A 157 2.12 -1.48 -2.15
N ASP A 158 2.88 -2.56 -2.04
CA ASP A 158 2.60 -3.65 -1.10
C ASP A 158 2.77 -3.19 0.34
N VAL A 159 3.84 -2.43 0.63
CA VAL A 159 4.03 -1.82 1.95
C VAL A 159 2.95 -0.81 2.28
N MET A 160 2.51 0.02 1.33
CA MET A 160 1.41 0.96 1.56
C MET A 160 0.12 0.22 1.96
N ILE A 161 -0.18 -0.93 1.34
CA ILE A 161 -1.33 -1.77 1.69
C ILE A 161 -1.16 -2.35 3.10
N MET A 162 0.02 -2.92 3.40
CA MET A 162 0.33 -3.46 4.72
C MET A 162 0.27 -2.39 5.82
N ALA A 163 0.83 -1.21 5.55
CA ALA A 163 0.80 -0.08 6.45
C ALA A 163 -0.61 0.45 6.64
N TYR A 164 -1.41 0.61 5.58
CA TYR A 164 -2.83 0.96 5.75
C TYR A 164 -3.57 -0.06 6.64
N ALA A 165 -3.31 -1.35 6.43
CA ALA A 165 -3.94 -2.44 7.16
C ALA A 165 -3.43 -2.62 8.61
N GLY A 166 -2.51 -1.79 9.09
CA GLY A 166 -2.02 -1.88 10.48
C GLY A 166 -0.97 -2.98 10.72
N VAL A 167 -0.36 -3.55 9.68
CA VAL A 167 0.63 -4.64 9.82
C VAL A 167 1.88 -4.21 10.61
N PHE A 168 2.18 -2.91 10.62
CA PHE A 168 3.33 -2.35 11.32
C PHE A 168 2.96 -1.66 12.66
N ASP A 169 1.74 -1.87 13.14
CA ASP A 169 1.31 -1.35 14.45
C ASP A 169 1.81 -2.29 15.55
N GLU A 170 2.49 -1.73 16.56
CA GLU A 170 3.03 -2.46 17.71
C GLU A 170 1.95 -3.02 18.65
#